data_AF-A1BCM1-F1
#
_entry.id   AF-A1BCM1-F1
#
_cell.length_a   1.000
_cell.length_b   1.000
_cell.length_c   1.000
_cell.angle_alpha   90.00
_cell.angle_beta   90.00
_cell.angle_gamma   90.00
#
_symmetry.space_group_name_H-M   'P 1'
#
loop_
_entity.id
_entity.type
_entity.pdbx_description
1 polymer ?
#
loop_
_entity_poly.entity_id
_entity_poly.type
_entity_poly.pdbx_seq_one_letter_code
_entity_poly.pdbx_strand_id
1 'polypeptide(L)'
;MTIMSEITSSFNDFILKSVSRYLQTVVLIDDKIYPPKAVRTPTDLQEPPSRHRKAASKSAEPVLEKKEVIDKLAEEIDQSEEVSFHDIQNSFAEKRIICSLYQPKQGASFNSSSDVYNLCSVADVVVVDWDIHGDSGKKATELVVTLIEQSMKEVPHQLRLVLIYTMDPNLGSVANSVYEAFSSQIDTALIDVLEDGNGLVFTSENARVVVLGKKINTAFLQYSDFFVPEKDLAERTINEFSHLASGLLQCIILQGIASLRENNRRILMRFHKGLDAAFLAHRALLMPDEAFGQIIPMLTDELRAVLEDNLGEHPLGDEIISKEIISDWCNKHWKPVTVSDLQIGSSVDPTAFAIDVFCNGSNIADYSKYRGSRISGMLEMKDGLNKWKEKKCDLLAEYLSSDEKGNFSHEMLSALMSQRIAYENSRKSLRLGVILRIKITEKPRYMLCLQPVCDSVRVNEKGTPFIFCLLDVPNNGSIFTHTVKDSSDSTIRLVYKAKVTNCYISLFSSNTGVVCASENGEGQFIFKDTEDKEYEWVAELKIEHAQRAAEEFGRILSRVGLNESEWLRLKTKQLNNQ
;
A
#
# COMPACT_ATOMS: atom_id res chain seq x y z
N MET A 1 18.36 -12.49 36.78
CA MET A 1 18.32 -13.36 35.60
C MET A 1 18.56 -12.46 34.40
N THR A 2 19.64 -12.71 33.69
CA THR A 2 20.30 -11.81 32.75
C THR A 2 19.40 -11.54 31.55
N ILE A 3 18.87 -10.31 31.44
CA ILE A 3 18.20 -9.83 30.25
C ILE A 3 19.30 -9.64 29.21
N MET A 4 19.37 -10.56 28.24
CA MET A 4 20.09 -10.32 27.01
C MET A 4 19.44 -9.10 26.36
N SER A 5 20.15 -7.97 26.35
CA SER A 5 19.88 -6.89 25.44
C SER A 5 20.12 -7.41 24.02
N GLU A 6 19.08 -7.94 23.39
CA GLU A 6 19.06 -8.03 21.93
C GLU A 6 19.33 -6.62 21.40
N ILE A 7 20.36 -6.49 20.58
CA ILE A 7 20.66 -5.26 19.86
C ILE A 7 19.41 -4.97 19.03
N THR A 8 18.68 -3.92 19.38
CA THR A 8 17.49 -3.44 18.65
C THR A 8 17.86 -3.29 17.17
N SER A 9 17.19 -4.08 16.33
CA SER A 9 17.30 -4.03 14.87
C SER A 9 16.89 -2.63 14.38
N SER A 10 17.80 -1.89 13.77
CA SER A 10 17.51 -0.56 13.20
C SER A 10 16.44 -0.65 12.11
N PHE A 11 16.43 -1.74 11.34
CA PHE A 11 15.40 -2.00 10.34
C PHE A 11 14.02 -2.26 10.98
N ASN A 12 13.91 -3.11 12.00
CA ASN A 12 12.62 -3.35 12.65
C ASN A 12 12.09 -2.10 13.37
N ASP A 13 12.97 -1.34 14.05
CA ASP A 13 12.60 -0.07 14.67
C ASP A 13 12.06 0.93 13.63
N PHE A 14 12.69 0.98 12.44
CA PHE A 14 12.21 1.77 11.33
C PHE A 14 10.81 1.35 10.85
N ILE A 15 10.54 0.04 10.74
CA ILE A 15 9.20 -0.46 10.39
C ILE A 15 8.18 -0.06 11.47
N LEU A 16 8.46 -0.35 12.73
CA LEU A 16 7.54 -0.09 13.85
C LEU A 16 7.19 1.40 13.97
N LYS A 17 8.17 2.29 13.82
CA LYS A 17 7.95 3.74 13.79
C LYS A 17 7.08 4.17 12.61
N SER A 18 7.31 3.60 11.43
CA SER A 18 6.55 3.91 10.21
C SER A 18 5.08 3.50 10.35
N VAL A 19 4.83 2.30 10.85
CA VAL A 19 3.49 1.77 11.11
C VAL A 19 2.78 2.56 12.21
N SER A 20 3.46 2.85 13.32
CA SER A 20 2.89 3.61 14.43
C SER A 20 2.46 5.02 14.02
N ARG A 21 3.14 5.65 13.05
CA ARG A 21 2.76 6.96 12.53
C ARG A 21 1.62 6.87 11.51
N TYR A 22 1.56 5.78 10.75
CA TYR A 22 0.53 5.55 9.73
C TYR A 22 -0.84 5.23 10.34
N LEU A 23 -0.90 4.31 11.30
CA LEU A 23 -2.15 3.87 11.91
C LEU A 23 -2.85 5.03 12.61
N GLN A 24 -4.13 5.25 12.27
CA GLN A 24 -4.94 6.30 12.88
C GLN A 24 -6.28 5.81 13.41
N THR A 25 -6.84 4.72 12.86
CA THR A 25 -8.17 4.25 13.25
C THR A 25 -8.22 2.76 13.53
N VAL A 26 -8.84 2.40 14.65
CA VAL A 26 -9.17 1.03 15.05
C VAL A 26 -10.65 0.98 15.38
N VAL A 27 -11.35 -0.03 14.90
CA VAL A 27 -12.72 -0.32 15.30
C VAL A 27 -12.74 -1.59 16.13
N LEU A 28 -13.28 -1.53 17.35
CA LEU A 28 -13.49 -2.69 18.20
C LEU A 28 -14.97 -3.03 18.27
N ILE A 29 -15.31 -4.27 17.90
CA ILE A 29 -16.66 -4.81 17.95
C ILE A 29 -16.75 -5.84 19.08
N ASP A 30 -17.66 -5.62 20.02
CA ASP A 30 -17.92 -6.52 21.14
C ASP A 30 -19.37 -6.31 21.62
N ASP A 31 -20.04 -7.35 22.12
CA ASP A 31 -21.44 -7.30 22.54
C ASP A 31 -21.64 -6.81 23.99
N LYS A 32 -20.55 -6.64 24.76
CA LYS A 32 -20.54 -6.29 26.20
C LYS A 32 -19.83 -4.97 26.52
N ILE A 33 -19.69 -4.08 25.55
CA ILE A 33 -18.98 -2.79 25.71
C ILE A 33 -19.63 -1.90 26.77
N TYR A 34 -20.95 -1.70 26.67
CA TYR A 34 -21.71 -0.85 27.57
C TYR A 34 -22.52 -1.71 28.54
N PRO A 35 -22.51 -1.38 29.85
CA PRO A 35 -23.31 -2.11 30.81
C PRO A 35 -24.80 -1.98 30.46
N PRO A 36 -25.59 -3.04 30.67
CA PRO A 36 -27.03 -2.99 30.42
C PRO A 36 -27.64 -1.85 31.22
N LYS A 37 -28.41 -0.97 30.55
CA LYS A 37 -29.12 0.12 31.23
C LYS A 37 -30.00 -0.49 32.31
N ALA A 38 -29.65 -0.26 33.58
CA ALA A 38 -30.52 -0.58 34.70
C ALA A 38 -31.83 0.18 34.49
N VAL A 39 -32.90 -0.54 34.15
CA VAL A 39 -34.26 -0.02 34.22
C VAL A 39 -34.51 0.20 35.71
N ARG A 40 -34.20 1.40 36.20
CA ARG A 40 -34.74 1.86 37.48
C ARG A 40 -36.23 2.04 37.26
N THR A 41 -37.01 0.99 37.50
CA THR A 41 -38.39 1.17 37.95
C THR A 41 -38.31 2.14 39.13
N PRO A 42 -39.04 3.27 39.12
CA PRO A 42 -39.07 4.14 40.29
C PRO A 42 -39.76 3.34 41.40
N THR A 43 -38.99 2.68 42.25
CA THR A 43 -39.47 2.18 43.53
C THR A 43 -39.75 3.42 44.36
N ASP A 44 -41.00 3.53 44.80
CA ASP A 44 -41.63 4.58 45.60
C ASP A 44 -40.71 5.70 46.12
N LEU A 45 -41.10 6.94 45.81
CA LEU A 45 -40.69 8.14 46.53
C LEU A 45 -40.85 7.90 48.04
N GLN A 46 -39.76 7.57 48.73
CA GLN A 46 -39.75 7.60 50.18
C GLN A 46 -39.84 9.05 50.63
N GLU A 47 -40.91 9.40 51.32
CA GLU A 47 -41.02 10.67 52.03
C GLU A 47 -39.82 10.82 52.98
N PRO A 48 -39.18 12.00 53.02
CA PRO A 48 -38.05 12.22 53.91
C PRO A 48 -38.49 12.05 55.37
N PRO A 49 -37.68 11.42 56.23
CA PRO A 49 -38.07 11.12 57.59
C PRO A 49 -38.30 12.41 58.38
N SER A 50 -39.43 12.46 59.09
CA SER A 50 -39.78 13.55 59.99
C SER A 50 -38.70 13.74 61.07
N ARG A 51 -38.25 15.00 61.22
CA ARG A 51 -37.30 15.42 62.26
C ARG A 51 -37.93 15.24 63.64
N HIS A 52 -37.60 14.18 64.34
CA HIS A 52 -37.79 14.09 65.79
C HIS A 52 -36.47 14.24 66.55
N ARG A 53 -36.50 15.11 67.56
CA ARG A 53 -35.39 15.47 68.46
C ARG A 53 -34.91 14.25 69.25
N LYS A 54 -33.58 14.16 69.41
CA LYS A 54 -32.88 13.15 70.21
C LYS A 54 -33.35 13.15 71.67
N ALA A 55 -33.66 11.97 72.19
CA ALA A 55 -33.52 11.62 73.59
C ALA A 55 -32.42 10.55 73.72
N ALA A 56 -31.61 10.66 74.76
CA ALA A 56 -30.44 9.84 75.01
C ALA A 56 -30.80 8.59 75.82
N SER A 57 -30.26 7.42 75.43
CA SER A 57 -29.73 6.43 76.38
C SER A 57 -28.95 5.31 75.69
N LYS A 58 -27.82 5.01 76.34
CA LYS A 58 -26.79 3.96 76.17
C LYS A 58 -27.22 2.53 75.79
N SER A 59 -26.23 1.85 75.21
CA SER A 59 -25.86 0.42 75.29
C SER A 59 -26.47 -0.56 74.30
N ALA A 60 -25.64 -1.03 73.35
CA ALA A 60 -25.14 -2.40 73.23
C ALA A 60 -24.84 -2.72 71.75
N GLU A 61 -23.57 -2.99 71.43
CA GLU A 61 -23.18 -3.61 70.16
C GLU A 61 -23.80 -5.02 70.06
N PRO A 62 -24.15 -5.44 68.83
CA PRO A 62 -23.59 -6.70 68.38
C PRO A 62 -22.95 -6.59 67.00
N VAL A 63 -21.79 -7.25 66.92
CA VAL A 63 -20.97 -7.52 65.75
C VAL A 63 -21.80 -8.11 64.60
N LEU A 64 -21.85 -7.39 63.48
CA LEU A 64 -22.37 -7.85 62.18
C LEU A 64 -21.38 -7.51 61.05
N GLU A 65 -20.06 -7.63 61.30
CA GLU A 65 -19.00 -7.29 60.31
C GLU A 65 -18.55 -8.47 59.41
N LYS A 66 -19.30 -9.58 59.34
CA LYS A 66 -18.88 -10.73 58.49
C LYS A 66 -19.66 -10.94 57.20
N LYS A 67 -20.74 -10.20 56.94
CA LYS A 67 -21.47 -10.28 55.66
C LYS A 67 -21.06 -9.18 54.67
N GLU A 68 -20.91 -7.94 55.14
CA GLU A 68 -20.50 -6.82 54.25
C GLU A 68 -19.06 -6.95 53.72
N VAL A 69 -18.17 -7.65 54.42
CA VAL A 69 -16.79 -7.87 53.92
C VAL A 69 -16.76 -8.98 52.86
N ILE A 70 -17.63 -9.99 52.97
CA ILE A 70 -17.73 -11.07 51.97
C ILE A 70 -18.47 -10.58 50.73
N ASP A 71 -19.51 -9.77 50.89
CA ASP A 71 -20.23 -9.18 49.74
C ASP A 71 -19.38 -8.11 49.03
N LYS A 72 -18.57 -7.31 49.75
CA LYS A 72 -17.59 -6.39 49.12
C LYS A 72 -16.41 -7.11 48.47
N LEU A 73 -15.90 -8.20 49.07
CA LEU A 73 -14.87 -9.02 48.44
C LEU A 73 -15.43 -9.78 47.22
N ALA A 74 -16.70 -10.19 47.24
CA ALA A 74 -17.36 -10.79 46.08
C ALA A 74 -17.60 -9.76 44.97
N GLU A 75 -18.03 -8.54 45.30
CA GLU A 75 -18.17 -7.43 44.33
C GLU A 75 -16.81 -6.94 43.78
N GLU A 76 -15.74 -6.94 44.59
CA GLU A 76 -14.37 -6.58 44.14
C GLU A 76 -13.71 -7.70 43.31
N ILE A 77 -14.05 -8.98 43.53
CA ILE A 77 -13.60 -10.10 42.70
C ILE A 77 -14.38 -10.15 41.38
N ASP A 78 -15.70 -9.89 41.39
CA ASP A 78 -16.55 -9.88 40.19
C ASP A 78 -16.22 -8.69 39.25
N GLN A 79 -15.80 -7.54 39.80
CA GLN A 79 -15.28 -6.41 39.02
C GLN A 79 -13.89 -6.67 38.38
N SER A 80 -13.16 -7.69 38.82
CA SER A 80 -11.85 -8.05 38.26
C SER A 80 -11.95 -9.02 37.06
N GLU A 81 -13.14 -9.54 36.77
CA GLU A 81 -13.38 -10.53 35.72
C GLU A 81 -13.75 -9.92 34.36
N GLU A 82 -14.28 -8.70 34.31
CA GLU A 82 -14.65 -8.02 33.06
C GLU A 82 -13.46 -7.43 32.28
N VAL A 83 -13.56 -7.42 30.95
CA VAL A 83 -12.59 -6.80 30.03
C VAL A 83 -12.71 -5.29 30.16
N SER A 84 -11.60 -4.60 30.45
CA SER A 84 -11.60 -3.14 30.59
C SER A 84 -11.49 -2.45 29.23
N PHE A 85 -12.63 -2.09 28.63
CA PHE A 85 -12.65 -1.31 27.38
C PHE A 85 -12.00 0.08 27.53
N HIS A 86 -11.96 0.62 28.75
CA HIS A 86 -11.24 1.85 29.05
C HIS A 86 -9.72 1.67 28.88
N ASP A 87 -9.16 0.54 29.31
CA ASP A 87 -7.74 0.26 29.13
C ASP A 87 -7.39 -0.01 27.68
N ILE A 88 -8.31 -0.61 26.91
CA ILE A 88 -8.17 -0.71 25.45
C ILE A 88 -8.13 0.68 24.81
N GLN A 89 -9.08 1.56 25.14
CA GLN A 89 -9.10 2.92 24.61
C GLN A 89 -7.83 3.71 24.97
N ASN A 90 -7.35 3.57 26.21
CA ASN A 90 -6.13 4.23 26.67
C ASN A 90 -4.89 3.70 25.95
N SER A 91 -4.76 2.38 25.74
CA SER A 91 -3.61 1.82 25.05
C SER A 91 -3.49 2.36 23.62
N PHE A 92 -4.61 2.49 22.90
CA PHE A 92 -4.61 3.11 21.57
C PHE A 92 -4.40 4.63 21.63
N ALA A 93 -4.99 5.34 22.61
CA ALA A 93 -4.83 6.77 22.77
C ALA A 93 -3.37 7.18 23.03
N GLU A 94 -2.62 6.40 23.82
CA GLU A 94 -1.18 6.60 24.06
C GLU A 94 -0.36 6.54 22.77
N LYS A 95 -0.80 5.72 21.80
CA LYS A 95 -0.20 5.62 20.46
C LYS A 95 -0.79 6.62 19.45
N ARG A 96 -1.68 7.52 19.89
CA ARG A 96 -2.42 8.50 19.06
C ARG A 96 -3.33 7.86 18.01
N ILE A 97 -3.81 6.65 18.29
CA ILE A 97 -4.75 5.92 17.44
C ILE A 97 -6.16 6.08 18.00
N ILE A 98 -7.12 6.43 17.13
CA ILE A 98 -8.52 6.56 17.50
C ILE A 98 -9.13 5.15 17.58
N CYS A 99 -9.52 4.72 18.79
CA CYS A 99 -10.24 3.48 19.01
C CYS A 99 -11.76 3.74 19.12
N SER A 100 -12.51 3.33 18.10
CA SER A 100 -13.96 3.40 18.08
C SER A 100 -14.56 2.10 18.61
N LEU A 101 -15.27 2.18 19.73
CA LEU A 101 -15.99 1.06 20.33
C LEU A 101 -17.39 0.95 19.73
N TYR A 102 -17.75 -0.22 19.21
CA TYR A 102 -19.05 -0.46 18.57
C TYR A 102 -19.75 -1.71 19.12
N GLN A 103 -20.90 -1.51 19.77
CA GLN A 103 -21.71 -2.61 20.32
C GLN A 103 -22.90 -2.93 19.40
N PRO A 104 -22.84 -4.02 18.62
CA PRO A 104 -23.92 -4.39 17.71
C PRO A 104 -25.15 -4.84 18.49
N LYS A 105 -26.34 -4.47 18.00
CA LYS A 105 -27.61 -5.03 18.52
C LYS A 105 -27.68 -6.53 18.25
N GLN A 106 -28.43 -7.27 19.07
CA GLN A 106 -28.53 -8.74 18.96
C GLN A 106 -28.94 -9.23 17.55
N GLY A 107 -29.85 -8.51 16.88
CA GLY A 107 -30.29 -8.79 15.51
C GLY A 107 -29.54 -8.03 14.40
N ALA A 108 -28.40 -7.40 14.68
CA ALA A 108 -27.61 -6.71 13.67
C ALA A 108 -27.05 -7.69 12.63
N SER A 109 -27.07 -7.28 11.36
CA SER A 109 -26.41 -7.99 10.25
C SER A 109 -24.92 -7.60 10.18
N PHE A 110 -24.10 -8.50 9.64
CA PHE A 110 -22.66 -8.34 9.47
C PHE A 110 -22.23 -8.46 7.98
N ASN A 111 -23.20 -8.51 7.07
CA ASN A 111 -22.96 -8.57 5.64
C ASN A 111 -22.44 -7.23 5.07
N SER A 112 -22.07 -7.21 3.79
CA SER A 112 -21.49 -6.06 3.09
C SER A 112 -22.35 -4.79 3.05
N SER A 113 -23.65 -4.89 3.36
CA SER A 113 -24.56 -3.73 3.41
C SER A 113 -24.86 -3.24 4.82
N SER A 114 -24.26 -3.86 5.84
CA SER A 114 -24.53 -3.57 7.24
C SER A 114 -23.78 -2.34 7.76
N ASP A 115 -24.32 -1.69 8.79
CA ASP A 115 -23.63 -0.58 9.49
C ASP A 115 -22.30 -1.03 10.11
N VAL A 116 -22.24 -2.28 10.58
CA VAL A 116 -21.02 -2.88 11.14
C VAL A 116 -19.94 -2.94 10.07
N TYR A 117 -20.30 -3.46 8.90
CA TYR A 117 -19.42 -3.56 7.76
C TYR A 117 -18.92 -2.20 7.29
N ASN A 118 -19.84 -1.24 7.11
CA ASN A 118 -19.51 0.12 6.66
C ASN A 118 -18.53 0.83 7.60
N LEU A 119 -18.62 0.57 8.91
CA LEU A 119 -17.68 1.09 9.89
C LEU A 119 -16.32 0.41 9.81
N CYS A 120 -16.30 -0.92 9.66
CA CYS A 120 -15.07 -1.71 9.56
C CYS A 120 -14.31 -1.49 8.25
N SER A 121 -15.01 -1.29 7.13
CA SER A 121 -14.40 -1.18 5.81
C SER A 121 -13.48 0.04 5.68
N VAL A 122 -13.76 1.12 6.43
CA VAL A 122 -12.97 2.37 6.44
C VAL A 122 -11.87 2.42 7.51
N ALA A 123 -11.83 1.46 8.44
CA ALA A 123 -10.85 1.42 9.51
C ALA A 123 -9.49 0.89 9.02
N ASP A 124 -8.38 1.40 9.59
CA ASP A 124 -7.04 0.84 9.30
C ASP A 124 -6.92 -0.58 9.91
N VAL A 125 -7.54 -0.82 11.08
CA VAL A 125 -7.57 -2.12 11.78
C VAL A 125 -8.95 -2.43 12.35
N VAL A 126 -9.35 -3.70 12.27
CA VAL A 126 -10.58 -4.21 12.90
C VAL A 126 -10.23 -5.17 14.01
N VAL A 127 -10.75 -4.94 15.22
CA VAL A 127 -10.72 -5.86 16.34
C VAL A 127 -12.14 -6.37 16.56
N VAL A 128 -12.34 -7.68 16.56
CA VAL A 128 -13.68 -8.27 16.68
C VAL A 128 -13.68 -9.34 17.77
N ASP A 129 -14.62 -9.24 18.70
CA ASP A 129 -14.89 -10.31 19.64
C ASP A 129 -15.40 -11.54 18.90
N TRP A 130 -14.90 -12.71 19.27
CA TRP A 130 -15.29 -13.96 18.61
C TRP A 130 -16.75 -14.30 18.87
N ASP A 131 -17.22 -14.19 20.11
CA ASP A 131 -18.54 -14.71 20.51
C ASP A 131 -19.58 -13.60 20.71
N ILE A 132 -20.04 -13.03 19.60
CA ILE A 132 -20.97 -11.90 19.61
C ILE A 132 -22.40 -12.38 19.89
N HIS A 133 -22.92 -12.11 21.08
CA HIS A 133 -24.24 -12.57 21.56
C HIS A 133 -24.36 -14.10 21.65
N GLY A 134 -23.26 -14.81 21.95
CA GLY A 134 -23.28 -16.26 22.14
C GLY A 134 -23.47 -17.08 20.86
N ASP A 135 -23.11 -16.52 19.70
CA ASP A 135 -23.33 -17.13 18.39
C ASP A 135 -22.20 -18.08 17.95
N SER A 136 -21.18 -18.26 18.81
CA SER A 136 -20.02 -19.12 18.57
C SER A 136 -19.23 -18.77 17.31
N GLY A 137 -19.04 -17.48 17.02
CA GLY A 137 -18.15 -17.03 15.95
C GLY A 137 -18.81 -16.78 14.61
N LYS A 138 -20.11 -17.00 14.46
CA LYS A 138 -20.78 -16.91 13.15
C LYS A 138 -20.72 -15.51 12.55
N LYS A 139 -21.12 -14.49 13.31
CA LYS A 139 -21.09 -13.09 12.86
C LYS A 139 -19.66 -12.57 12.68
N ALA A 140 -18.76 -12.92 13.60
CA ALA A 140 -17.35 -12.54 13.49
C ALA A 140 -16.75 -13.08 12.18
N THR A 141 -16.97 -14.36 11.90
CA THR A 141 -16.49 -15.02 10.69
C THR A 141 -17.11 -14.41 9.42
N GLU A 142 -18.42 -14.16 9.40
CA GLU A 142 -19.10 -13.50 8.27
C GLU A 142 -18.45 -12.14 7.92
N LEU A 143 -18.18 -11.32 8.95
CA LEU A 143 -17.53 -10.03 8.79
C LEU A 143 -16.09 -10.15 8.29
N VAL A 144 -15.29 -11.00 8.93
CA VAL A 144 -13.87 -11.18 8.57
C VAL A 144 -13.74 -11.66 7.12
N VAL A 145 -14.53 -12.65 6.70
CA VAL A 145 -14.53 -13.16 5.33
C VAL A 145 -14.95 -12.07 4.35
N THR A 146 -16.03 -11.34 4.62
CA THR A 146 -16.49 -10.27 3.73
C THR A 146 -15.45 -9.16 3.57
N LEU A 147 -14.76 -8.77 4.65
CA LEU A 147 -13.73 -7.72 4.60
C LEU A 147 -12.51 -8.13 3.77
N ILE A 148 -12.12 -9.40 3.84
CA ILE A 148 -10.95 -9.93 3.10
C ILE A 148 -11.30 -10.20 1.65
N GLU A 149 -12.49 -10.73 1.38
CA GLU A 149 -12.97 -10.83 0.00
C GLU A 149 -13.03 -9.46 -0.67
N GLN A 150 -13.50 -8.42 0.03
CA GLN A 150 -13.48 -7.07 -0.52
C GLN A 150 -12.06 -6.55 -0.71
N SER A 151 -11.10 -6.78 0.18
CA SER A 151 -9.73 -6.34 -0.07
C SER A 151 -9.11 -7.03 -1.29
N MET A 152 -9.53 -8.26 -1.60
CA MET A 152 -9.11 -8.97 -2.81
C MET A 152 -9.83 -8.49 -4.09
N LYS A 153 -11.11 -8.11 -3.99
CA LYS A 153 -11.97 -7.74 -5.15
C LYS A 153 -11.99 -6.24 -5.46
N GLU A 154 -12.16 -5.40 -4.45
CA GLU A 154 -12.27 -3.95 -4.55
C GLU A 154 -10.91 -3.34 -4.18
N VAL A 155 -10.15 -2.90 -5.19
CA VAL A 155 -8.78 -2.37 -5.02
C VAL A 155 -7.80 -3.47 -4.55
N PRO A 156 -7.19 -4.26 -5.46
CA PRO A 156 -6.32 -5.40 -5.15
C PRO A 156 -5.07 -5.14 -4.27
N HIS A 157 -4.95 -3.98 -3.60
CA HIS A 157 -3.80 -3.60 -2.78
C HIS A 157 -4.18 -2.92 -1.45
N GLN A 158 -5.45 -2.98 -1.00
CA GLN A 158 -5.77 -2.47 0.34
C GLN A 158 -5.26 -3.41 1.42
N LEU A 159 -4.34 -2.92 2.26
CA LEU A 159 -3.87 -3.65 3.44
C LEU A 159 -4.98 -3.74 4.49
N ARG A 160 -5.25 -4.96 4.98
CA ARG A 160 -6.26 -5.21 6.03
C ARG A 160 -5.70 -6.04 7.17
N LEU A 161 -5.72 -5.50 8.38
CA LEU A 161 -5.45 -6.25 9.60
C LEU A 161 -6.75 -6.49 10.37
N VAL A 162 -7.02 -7.75 10.69
CA VAL A 162 -8.15 -8.16 11.54
C VAL A 162 -7.63 -8.94 12.75
N LEU A 163 -7.97 -8.49 13.95
CA LEU A 163 -7.65 -9.18 15.21
C LEU A 163 -8.94 -9.79 15.77
N ILE A 164 -8.98 -11.11 15.88
CA ILE A 164 -10.06 -11.81 16.59
C ILE A 164 -9.63 -11.87 18.05
N TYR A 165 -10.39 -11.22 18.94
CA TYR A 165 -10.02 -11.04 20.34
C TYR A 165 -11.01 -11.78 21.24
N THR A 166 -10.62 -12.90 21.83
CA THR A 166 -11.57 -13.88 22.42
C THR A 166 -11.25 -14.27 23.86
N MET A 167 -12.31 -14.57 24.63
CA MET A 167 -12.20 -15.23 25.94
C MET A 167 -12.17 -16.76 25.84
N ASP A 168 -12.32 -17.33 24.63
CA ASP A 168 -12.29 -18.78 24.42
C ASP A 168 -10.90 -19.34 24.78
N PRO A 169 -10.82 -20.32 25.70
CA PRO A 169 -9.56 -20.91 26.10
C PRO A 169 -8.89 -21.76 25.00
N ASN A 170 -9.60 -22.13 23.94
CA ASN A 170 -9.07 -22.92 22.83
C ASN A 170 -8.93 -22.07 21.56
N LEU A 171 -7.88 -21.22 21.53
CA LEU A 171 -7.55 -20.37 20.38
C LEU A 171 -7.38 -21.17 19.08
N GLY A 172 -6.87 -22.40 19.15
CA GLY A 172 -6.70 -23.27 17.98
C GLY A 172 -8.04 -23.69 17.36
N SER A 173 -9.08 -23.91 18.16
CA SER A 173 -10.43 -24.19 17.64
C SER A 173 -11.03 -22.99 16.92
N VAL A 174 -10.84 -21.79 17.48
CA VAL A 174 -11.27 -20.53 16.87
C VAL A 174 -10.58 -20.33 15.52
N ALA A 175 -9.25 -20.50 15.50
CA ALA A 175 -8.45 -20.39 14.29
C ALA A 175 -8.90 -21.39 13.21
N ASN A 176 -9.16 -22.66 13.57
CA ASN A 176 -9.67 -23.66 12.63
C ASN A 176 -11.03 -23.28 12.04
N SER A 177 -11.96 -22.76 12.86
CA SER A 177 -13.28 -22.32 12.37
C SER A 177 -13.17 -21.16 11.37
N VAL A 178 -12.27 -20.22 11.62
CA VAL A 178 -11.98 -19.11 10.72
C VAL A 178 -11.37 -19.61 9.40
N TYR A 179 -10.39 -20.53 9.48
CA TYR A 179 -9.74 -21.13 8.33
C TYR A 179 -10.70 -21.93 7.44
N GLU A 180 -11.59 -22.74 8.04
CA GLU A 180 -12.60 -23.50 7.29
C GLU A 180 -13.55 -22.56 6.53
N ALA A 181 -13.96 -21.45 7.15
CA ALA A 181 -14.80 -20.47 6.51
C ALA A 181 -14.10 -19.79 5.32
N PHE A 182 -12.83 -19.41 5.49
CA PHE A 182 -12.02 -18.89 4.38
C PHE A 182 -11.88 -19.90 3.24
N SER A 183 -11.48 -21.13 3.56
CA SER A 183 -11.27 -22.20 2.57
C SER A 183 -12.53 -22.54 1.77
N SER A 184 -13.70 -22.20 2.28
CA SER A 184 -14.98 -22.43 1.61
C SER A 184 -15.35 -21.35 0.58
N GLN A 185 -14.79 -20.14 0.69
CA GLN A 185 -15.16 -18.98 -0.14
C GLN A 185 -14.00 -18.40 -0.97
N ILE A 186 -12.77 -18.58 -0.49
CA ILE A 186 -11.53 -18.08 -1.09
C ILE A 186 -10.67 -19.28 -1.49
N ASP A 187 -9.96 -19.16 -2.61
CA ASP A 187 -9.01 -20.20 -3.03
C ASP A 187 -7.91 -20.36 -1.96
N THR A 188 -7.80 -21.56 -1.41
CA THR A 188 -6.80 -21.93 -0.40
C THR A 188 -5.36 -21.66 -0.84
N ALA A 189 -5.09 -21.61 -2.14
CA ALA A 189 -3.77 -21.25 -2.66
C ALA A 189 -3.38 -19.79 -2.38
N LEU A 190 -4.32 -18.94 -1.98
CA LEU A 190 -4.12 -17.51 -1.68
C LEU A 190 -3.97 -17.24 -0.17
N ILE A 191 -3.99 -18.28 0.66
CA ILE A 191 -3.98 -18.17 2.11
C ILE A 191 -2.84 -19.01 2.68
N ASP A 192 -1.90 -18.33 3.31
CA ASP A 192 -0.80 -18.95 4.04
C ASP A 192 -1.14 -19.01 5.53
N VAL A 193 -1.04 -20.22 6.10
CA VAL A 193 -1.08 -20.45 7.54
C VAL A 193 0.35 -20.46 8.04
N LEU A 194 0.71 -19.49 8.88
CA LEU A 194 2.07 -19.32 9.35
C LEU A 194 2.42 -20.35 10.44
N GLU A 195 3.42 -21.19 10.18
CA GLU A 195 3.91 -22.21 11.13
C GLU A 195 4.50 -21.57 12.39
N ASP A 196 5.22 -20.45 12.25
CA ASP A 196 5.73 -19.63 13.35
C ASP A 196 4.62 -18.89 14.11
N GLY A 197 3.43 -18.78 13.52
CA GLY A 197 2.21 -18.30 14.17
C GLY A 197 1.45 -19.35 14.98
N ASN A 198 2.01 -20.56 15.15
CA ASN A 198 1.36 -21.71 15.82
C ASN A 198 -0.05 -22.03 15.27
N GLY A 199 -0.32 -21.70 14.00
CA GLY A 199 -1.62 -21.88 13.37
C GLY A 199 -2.70 -20.85 13.76
N LEU A 200 -2.35 -19.77 14.47
CA LEU A 200 -3.26 -18.69 14.88
C LEU A 200 -3.21 -17.45 13.99
N VAL A 201 -2.30 -17.45 13.01
CA VAL A 201 -2.08 -16.34 12.09
C VAL A 201 -2.31 -16.81 10.66
N PHE A 202 -3.21 -16.10 9.98
CA PHE A 202 -3.54 -16.29 8.58
C PHE A 202 -3.09 -15.07 7.79
N THR A 203 -2.41 -15.28 6.68
CA THR A 203 -1.98 -14.21 5.78
C THR A 203 -2.42 -14.49 4.36
N SER A 204 -2.82 -13.44 3.66
CA SER A 204 -2.93 -13.40 2.20
C SER A 204 -2.04 -12.28 1.68
N GLU A 205 -2.04 -12.02 0.37
CA GLU A 205 -1.23 -10.94 -0.23
C GLU A 205 -1.45 -9.58 0.45
N ASN A 206 -2.70 -9.25 0.82
CA ASN A 206 -3.06 -7.94 1.33
C ASN A 206 -3.80 -7.95 2.67
N ALA A 207 -4.03 -9.11 3.28
CA ALA A 207 -4.69 -9.20 4.57
C ALA A 207 -3.96 -10.10 5.57
N ARG A 208 -4.06 -9.76 6.85
CA ARG A 208 -3.57 -10.54 7.98
C ARG A 208 -4.66 -10.69 9.02
N VAL A 209 -4.91 -11.92 9.46
CA VAL A 209 -5.85 -12.24 10.53
C VAL A 209 -5.12 -12.94 11.65
N VAL A 210 -5.34 -12.46 12.88
CA VAL A 210 -4.66 -12.97 14.07
C VAL A 210 -5.68 -13.28 15.15
N VAL A 211 -5.61 -14.48 15.72
CA VAL A 211 -6.43 -14.88 16.87
C VAL A 211 -5.68 -14.59 18.16
N LEU A 212 -6.24 -13.73 19.01
CA LEU A 212 -5.70 -13.29 20.28
C LEU A 212 -6.63 -13.64 21.44
N GLY A 213 -6.07 -14.11 22.55
CA GLY A 213 -6.82 -14.34 23.79
C GLY A 213 -6.80 -13.11 24.70
N LYS A 214 -7.94 -12.74 25.31
CA LYS A 214 -8.02 -11.60 26.23
C LYS A 214 -7.32 -11.85 27.57
N LYS A 215 -7.29 -13.11 28.05
CA LYS A 215 -6.68 -13.50 29.34
C LYS A 215 -6.03 -14.87 29.26
N ILE A 216 -4.93 -15.07 29.99
CA ILE A 216 -4.32 -16.40 30.20
C ILE A 216 -5.25 -17.19 31.12
N ASN A 217 -6.12 -18.01 30.54
CA ASN A 217 -7.02 -18.87 31.32
C ASN A 217 -6.98 -20.32 30.81
N THR A 218 -5.81 -20.76 30.37
CA THR A 218 -5.65 -22.01 29.61
C THR A 218 -4.53 -22.89 30.17
N ALA A 219 -4.74 -24.20 30.10
CA ALA A 219 -3.72 -25.19 30.44
C ALA A 219 -2.66 -25.37 29.32
N PHE A 220 -2.87 -24.74 28.16
CA PHE A 220 -2.03 -24.88 26.97
C PHE A 220 -1.04 -23.73 26.87
N LEU A 221 0.15 -23.92 27.47
CA LEU A 221 1.26 -22.96 27.41
C LEU A 221 1.75 -22.66 25.98
N GLN A 222 1.37 -23.46 24.99
CA GLN A 222 1.81 -23.32 23.59
C GLN A 222 1.36 -22.01 22.91
N TYR A 223 0.34 -21.33 23.46
CA TYR A 223 -0.18 -20.06 22.93
C TYR A 223 0.05 -18.88 23.86
N SER A 224 1.00 -18.98 24.81
CA SER A 224 1.27 -17.91 25.79
C SER A 224 1.41 -16.54 25.15
N ASP A 225 2.10 -16.46 24.01
CA ASP A 225 2.44 -15.22 23.32
C ASP A 225 1.25 -14.60 22.58
N PHE A 226 0.12 -15.32 22.48
CA PHE A 226 -1.12 -14.85 21.86
C PHE A 226 -2.16 -14.37 22.88
N PHE A 227 -1.86 -14.49 24.17
CA PHE A 227 -2.65 -13.85 25.23
C PHE A 227 -2.15 -12.43 25.45
N VAL A 228 -3.00 -11.46 25.10
CA VAL A 228 -2.64 -10.05 25.11
C VAL A 228 -3.64 -9.30 25.98
N PRO A 229 -3.20 -8.72 27.10
CA PRO A 229 -4.09 -7.92 27.95
C PRO A 229 -4.46 -6.61 27.26
N GLU A 230 -5.54 -5.99 27.72
CA GLU A 230 -6.16 -4.80 27.13
C GLU A 230 -5.20 -3.62 26.95
N LYS A 231 -4.32 -3.45 27.94
CA LYS A 231 -3.29 -2.39 27.95
C LYS A 231 -2.19 -2.56 26.90
N ASP A 232 -1.94 -3.80 26.44
CA ASP A 232 -0.87 -4.12 25.50
C ASP A 232 -1.42 -4.35 24.07
N LEU A 233 -2.75 -4.28 23.89
CA LEU A 233 -3.43 -4.55 22.62
C LEU A 233 -2.99 -3.59 21.50
N ALA A 234 -2.76 -2.32 21.81
CA ALA A 234 -2.29 -1.35 20.83
C ALA A 234 -0.88 -1.65 20.34
N GLU A 235 0.03 -2.05 21.23
CA GLU A 235 1.38 -2.45 20.85
C GLU A 235 1.37 -3.73 20.01
N ARG A 236 0.56 -4.73 20.40
CA ARG A 236 0.36 -5.91 19.59
C ARG A 236 -0.19 -5.58 18.20
N THR A 237 -1.14 -4.66 18.12
CA THR A 237 -1.73 -4.23 16.84
C THR A 237 -0.69 -3.64 15.90
N ILE A 238 0.20 -2.77 16.42
CA ILE A 238 1.30 -2.19 15.65
C ILE A 238 2.26 -3.29 15.17
N ASN A 239 2.61 -4.24 16.05
CA ASN A 239 3.50 -5.35 15.70
C ASN A 239 2.89 -6.23 14.59
N GLU A 240 1.62 -6.60 14.68
CA GLU A 240 0.97 -7.42 13.65
C GLU A 240 0.85 -6.67 12.32
N PHE A 241 0.56 -5.37 12.36
CA PHE A 241 0.54 -4.56 11.14
C PHE A 241 1.95 -4.42 10.53
N SER A 242 3.00 -4.41 11.36
CA SER A 242 4.40 -4.37 10.89
C SER A 242 4.80 -5.62 10.11
N HIS A 243 4.22 -6.77 10.45
CA HIS A 243 4.41 -8.00 9.67
C HIS A 243 3.67 -7.97 8.33
N LEU A 244 2.52 -7.29 8.28
CA LEU A 244 1.76 -7.07 7.03
C LEU A 244 2.45 -6.06 6.10
N ALA A 245 3.11 -5.03 6.64
CA ALA A 245 3.76 -3.96 5.88
C ALA A 245 5.25 -3.81 6.24
N SER A 246 6.05 -4.85 5.94
CA SER A 246 7.45 -4.95 6.36
C SER A 246 8.47 -4.48 5.31
N GLY A 247 8.04 -4.02 4.14
CA GLY A 247 8.94 -3.60 3.07
C GLY A 247 9.63 -2.26 3.34
N LEU A 248 10.91 -2.12 2.98
CA LEU A 248 11.65 -0.85 3.09
C LEU A 248 10.94 0.28 2.32
N LEU A 249 10.56 0.04 1.07
CA LEU A 249 9.81 0.99 0.25
C LEU A 249 8.42 1.24 0.83
N GLN A 250 7.72 0.20 1.32
CA GLN A 250 6.41 0.34 1.94
C GLN A 250 6.48 1.28 3.15
N CYS A 251 7.50 1.16 4.01
CA CYS A 251 7.68 2.04 5.17
C CYS A 251 7.81 3.52 4.78
N ILE A 252 8.56 3.83 3.72
CA ILE A 252 8.63 5.20 3.18
C ILE A 252 7.24 5.70 2.77
N ILE A 253 6.47 4.85 2.08
CA ILE A 253 5.10 5.18 1.64
C ILE A 253 4.16 5.36 2.83
N LEU A 254 4.23 4.51 3.86
CA LEU A 254 3.44 4.65 5.09
C LEU A 254 3.69 6.01 5.77
N GLN A 255 4.95 6.43 5.88
CA GLN A 255 5.30 7.75 6.43
C GLN A 255 4.82 8.90 5.54
N GLY A 256 4.90 8.76 4.22
CA GLY A 256 4.37 9.74 3.27
C GLY A 256 2.85 9.93 3.43
N ILE A 257 2.10 8.83 3.51
CA ILE A 257 0.65 8.86 3.74
C ILE A 257 0.32 9.48 5.11
N ALA A 258 1.07 9.12 6.16
CA ALA A 258 0.90 9.73 7.48
C ALA A 258 1.10 11.25 7.45
N SER A 259 2.13 11.72 6.74
CA SER A 259 2.43 13.15 6.57
C SER A 259 1.32 13.89 5.83
N LEU A 260 0.70 13.27 4.82
CA LEU A 260 -0.48 13.81 4.14
C LEU A 260 -1.66 13.92 5.12
N ARG A 261 -1.96 12.86 5.88
CA ARG A 261 -3.05 12.85 6.87
C ARG A 261 -2.88 13.95 7.92
N GLU A 262 -1.66 14.16 8.42
CA GLU A 262 -1.31 15.23 9.37
C GLU A 262 -1.53 16.64 8.79
N ASN A 263 -1.27 16.82 7.48
CA ASN A 263 -1.39 18.10 6.78
C ASN A 263 -2.74 18.33 6.08
N ASN A 264 -3.68 17.38 6.11
CA ASN A 264 -4.98 17.49 5.43
C ASN A 264 -5.73 18.79 5.74
N ARG A 265 -5.69 19.26 7.00
CA ARG A 265 -6.34 20.52 7.40
C ARG A 265 -5.70 21.74 6.74
N ARG A 266 -4.37 21.74 6.57
CA ARG A 266 -3.62 22.80 5.90
C ARG A 266 -3.94 22.84 4.41
N ILE A 267 -3.99 21.67 3.77
CA ILE A 267 -4.37 21.51 2.35
C ILE A 267 -5.77 22.10 2.13
N LEU A 268 -6.76 21.75 2.96
CA LEU A 268 -8.13 22.27 2.83
C LEU A 268 -8.21 23.80 2.97
N MET A 269 -7.43 24.39 3.88
CA MET A 269 -7.40 25.84 4.07
C MET A 269 -6.82 26.61 2.88
N ARG A 270 -6.01 25.96 2.03
CA ARG A 270 -5.47 26.56 0.81
C ARG A 270 -6.54 26.82 -0.24
N PHE A 271 -7.52 25.92 -0.34
CA PHE A 271 -8.63 25.97 -1.28
C PHE A 271 -9.91 26.51 -0.62
N HIS A 272 -9.81 27.65 0.06
CA HIS A 272 -10.91 28.24 0.83
C HIS A 272 -11.99 28.89 -0.05
N LYS A 273 -13.19 29.06 0.51
CA LYS A 273 -14.39 29.66 -0.14
C LYS A 273 -14.21 31.06 -0.77
N GLY A 274 -13.09 31.74 -0.49
CA GLY A 274 -12.81 33.06 -1.06
C GLY A 274 -12.33 33.00 -2.51
N LEU A 275 -11.96 31.81 -2.99
CA LEU A 275 -11.53 31.58 -4.37
C LEU A 275 -12.71 31.28 -5.32
N ASP A 276 -13.90 30.99 -4.79
CA ASP A 276 -15.07 30.51 -5.55
C ASP A 276 -15.42 31.44 -6.72
N ALA A 277 -15.48 32.76 -6.48
CA ALA A 277 -15.80 33.72 -7.54
C ALA A 277 -14.72 33.77 -8.65
N ALA A 278 -13.44 33.66 -8.27
CA ALA A 278 -12.33 33.64 -9.22
C ALA A 278 -12.33 32.33 -10.03
N PHE A 279 -12.61 31.20 -9.38
CA PHE A 279 -12.76 29.91 -10.05
C PHE A 279 -13.95 29.91 -11.02
N LEU A 280 -15.11 30.44 -10.62
CA LEU A 280 -16.28 30.54 -11.50
C LEU A 280 -16.03 31.48 -12.68
N ALA A 281 -15.35 32.60 -12.47
CA ALA A 281 -14.94 33.51 -13.55
C ALA A 281 -13.98 32.80 -14.52
N HIS A 282 -12.96 32.10 -14.00
CA HIS A 282 -12.03 31.30 -14.79
C HIS A 282 -12.74 30.22 -15.61
N ARG A 283 -13.66 29.49 -14.98
CA ARG A 283 -14.52 28.50 -15.64
C ARG A 283 -15.41 29.12 -16.72
N ALA A 284 -15.93 30.33 -16.53
CA ALA A 284 -16.75 31.01 -17.53
C ALA A 284 -15.93 31.46 -18.75
N LEU A 285 -14.62 31.68 -18.57
CA LEU A 285 -13.69 32.07 -19.64
C LEU A 285 -13.07 30.87 -20.39
N LEU A 286 -13.30 29.64 -19.91
CA LEU A 286 -12.80 28.39 -20.50
C LEU A 286 -13.95 27.42 -20.79
N MET A 287 -13.65 26.31 -21.47
CA MET A 287 -14.59 25.19 -21.53
C MET A 287 -14.73 24.59 -20.11
N PRO A 288 -15.95 24.24 -19.66
CA PRO A 288 -16.19 23.66 -18.34
C PRO A 288 -15.25 22.53 -17.92
N ASP A 289 -14.90 21.64 -18.85
CA ASP A 289 -14.04 20.49 -18.60
C ASP A 289 -12.56 20.86 -18.51
N GLU A 290 -12.11 21.88 -19.26
CA GLU A 290 -10.74 22.40 -19.19
C GLU A 290 -10.48 23.06 -17.83
N ALA A 291 -11.45 23.82 -17.31
CA ALA A 291 -11.32 24.49 -16.02
C ALA A 291 -11.22 23.52 -14.84
N PHE A 292 -12.03 22.45 -14.82
CA PHE A 292 -11.91 21.39 -13.80
C PHE A 292 -10.60 20.60 -13.95
N GLY A 293 -10.16 20.37 -15.20
CA GLY A 293 -8.90 19.69 -15.49
C GLY A 293 -7.67 20.36 -14.85
N GLN A 294 -7.73 21.68 -14.59
CA GLN A 294 -6.65 22.44 -13.95
C GLN A 294 -6.63 22.33 -12.41
N ILE A 295 -7.73 21.93 -11.77
CA ILE A 295 -7.78 21.73 -10.31
C ILE A 295 -6.90 20.54 -9.90
N ILE A 296 -6.90 19.47 -10.69
CA ILE A 296 -6.15 18.24 -10.38
C ILE A 296 -4.64 18.52 -10.24
N PRO A 297 -3.96 19.21 -11.21
CA PRO A 297 -2.58 19.64 -11.04
C PRO A 297 -2.37 20.49 -9.78
N MET A 298 -3.24 21.48 -9.52
CA MET A 298 -3.10 22.36 -8.34
C MET A 298 -3.15 21.58 -7.02
N LEU A 299 -4.07 20.63 -6.90
CA LEU A 299 -4.16 19.77 -5.72
C LEU A 299 -2.95 18.82 -5.65
N THR A 300 -2.52 18.27 -6.78
CA THR A 300 -1.37 17.36 -6.86
C THR A 300 -0.08 18.07 -6.46
N ASP A 301 0.11 19.33 -6.84
CA ASP A 301 1.26 20.15 -6.47
C ASP A 301 1.27 20.44 -4.96
N GLU A 302 0.12 20.68 -4.34
CA GLU A 302 0.03 20.85 -2.89
C GLU A 302 0.35 19.54 -2.14
N LEU A 303 -0.18 18.40 -2.62
CA LEU A 303 0.14 17.08 -2.07
C LEU A 303 1.64 16.76 -2.23
N ARG A 304 2.21 17.07 -3.40
CA ARG A 304 3.63 16.90 -3.69
C ARG A 304 4.48 17.75 -2.76
N ALA A 305 4.14 19.01 -2.54
CA ALA A 305 4.87 19.89 -1.64
C ALA A 305 4.92 19.33 -0.21
N VAL A 306 3.79 18.80 0.31
CA VAL A 306 3.78 18.12 1.61
C VAL A 306 4.74 16.92 1.62
N LEU A 307 4.74 16.10 0.57
CA LEU A 307 5.64 14.94 0.49
C LEU A 307 7.11 15.34 0.37
N GLU A 308 7.45 16.33 -0.45
CA GLU A 308 8.83 16.82 -0.61
C GLU A 308 9.38 17.41 0.69
N ASP A 309 8.57 18.22 1.39
CA ASP A 309 8.96 18.83 2.67
C ASP A 309 9.15 17.80 3.79
N ASN A 310 8.36 16.73 3.83
CA ASN A 310 8.36 15.76 4.94
C ASN A 310 9.19 14.51 4.67
N LEU A 311 9.27 14.04 3.42
CA LEU A 311 10.14 12.91 3.04
C LEU A 311 11.61 13.34 2.89
N GLY A 312 11.89 14.64 2.71
CA GLY A 312 13.26 15.16 2.68
C GLY A 312 14.02 14.99 4.00
N GLU A 313 13.32 14.96 5.14
CA GLU A 313 13.89 14.73 6.48
C GLU A 313 13.79 13.26 6.94
N HIS A 314 13.52 12.34 6.02
CA HIS A 314 13.29 10.93 6.32
C HIS A 314 14.58 10.21 6.78
N PRO A 315 14.52 9.16 7.63
CA PRO A 315 15.69 8.39 8.07
C PRO A 315 16.58 7.85 6.94
N LEU A 316 16.00 7.54 5.78
CA LEU A 316 16.74 7.11 4.59
C LEU A 316 17.33 8.26 3.76
N GLY A 317 16.96 9.51 4.05
CA GLY A 317 17.59 10.72 3.52
C GLY A 317 18.83 11.15 4.33
N ASP A 318 18.97 10.66 5.57
CA ASP A 318 20.18 10.83 6.38
C ASP A 318 21.20 9.73 6.05
N GLU A 319 22.42 10.13 5.69
CA GLU A 319 23.46 9.19 5.24
C GLU A 319 23.87 8.18 6.32
N ILE A 320 23.88 8.57 7.60
CA ILE A 320 24.32 7.71 8.70
C ILE A 320 23.21 6.72 9.03
N ILE A 321 21.98 7.22 9.22
CA ILE A 321 20.84 6.39 9.60
C ILE A 321 20.48 5.42 8.45
N SER A 322 20.53 5.87 7.19
CA SER A 322 20.31 5.00 6.03
C SER A 322 21.30 3.84 5.98
N LYS A 323 22.58 4.09 6.23
CA LYS A 323 23.62 3.04 6.28
C LYS A 323 23.34 2.02 7.37
N GLU A 324 22.90 2.46 8.55
CA GLU A 324 22.53 1.55 9.66
C GLU A 324 21.32 0.68 9.31
N ILE A 325 20.27 1.26 8.70
CA ILE A 325 19.06 0.53 8.31
C ILE A 325 19.35 -0.47 7.18
N ILE A 326 20.04 -0.02 6.13
CA ILE A 326 20.38 -0.85 4.96
C ILE A 326 21.30 -1.99 5.37
N SER A 327 22.30 -1.72 6.22
CA SER A 327 23.21 -2.76 6.70
C SER A 327 22.47 -3.83 7.51
N ASP A 328 21.60 -3.43 8.43
CA ASP A 328 20.79 -4.37 9.22
C ASP A 328 19.84 -5.19 8.34
N TRP A 329 19.22 -4.56 7.34
CA TRP A 329 18.38 -5.25 6.35
C TRP A 329 19.17 -6.29 5.56
N CYS A 330 20.35 -5.93 5.04
CA CYS A 330 21.20 -6.85 4.29
C CYS A 330 21.62 -8.06 5.13
N ASN A 331 21.99 -7.84 6.39
CA ASN A 331 22.46 -8.91 7.27
C ASN A 331 21.37 -9.94 7.60
N LYS A 332 20.09 -9.53 7.64
CA LYS A 332 18.97 -10.38 8.07
C LYS A 332 18.13 -10.94 6.92
N HIS A 333 17.94 -10.15 5.86
CA HIS A 333 16.97 -10.44 4.81
C HIS A 333 17.60 -10.70 3.45
N TRP A 334 18.73 -10.07 3.14
CA TRP A 334 19.36 -10.24 1.83
C TRP A 334 20.10 -11.57 1.75
N LYS A 335 19.88 -12.31 0.66
CA LYS A 335 20.54 -13.60 0.41
C LYS A 335 21.23 -13.58 -0.94
N PRO A 336 22.52 -13.92 -1.02
CA PRO A 336 23.22 -13.94 -2.30
C PRO A 336 22.67 -15.05 -3.21
N VAL A 337 22.41 -14.71 -4.47
CA VAL A 337 22.10 -15.67 -5.54
C VAL A 337 23.33 -15.91 -6.42
N THR A 338 23.39 -17.09 -7.02
CA THR A 338 24.47 -17.41 -7.97
C THR A 338 24.08 -16.97 -9.37
N VAL A 339 24.60 -15.83 -9.82
CA VAL A 339 24.54 -15.41 -11.23
C VAL A 339 25.80 -15.92 -11.92
N SER A 340 25.65 -16.87 -12.84
CA SER A 340 26.75 -17.61 -13.49
C SER A 340 27.83 -16.71 -14.09
N ASP A 341 27.44 -15.50 -14.50
CA ASP A 341 28.28 -14.51 -15.16
C ASP A 341 28.80 -13.39 -14.25
N LEU A 342 28.31 -13.27 -13.01
CA LEU A 342 28.70 -12.24 -12.04
C LEU A 342 29.32 -12.85 -10.78
N GLN A 343 30.42 -13.61 -10.92
CA GLN A 343 31.20 -14.02 -9.76
C GLN A 343 31.93 -12.81 -9.18
N ILE A 344 31.55 -12.38 -7.97
CA ILE A 344 32.12 -11.21 -7.28
C ILE A 344 33.52 -11.46 -6.69
N GLY A 345 33.97 -12.73 -6.70
CA GLY A 345 35.26 -13.22 -6.18
C GLY A 345 35.07 -14.27 -5.09
N SER A 346 35.87 -15.34 -5.09
CA SER A 346 35.73 -16.47 -4.14
C SER A 346 36.10 -16.14 -2.68
N SER A 347 36.78 -15.01 -2.44
CA SER A 347 37.22 -14.56 -1.12
C SER A 347 36.47 -13.32 -0.60
N VAL A 348 35.43 -12.89 -1.32
CA VAL A 348 34.64 -11.70 -0.98
C VAL A 348 33.39 -12.14 -0.25
N ASP A 349 33.12 -11.52 0.90
CA ASP A 349 31.83 -11.68 1.58
C ASP A 349 30.71 -11.01 0.74
N PRO A 350 29.74 -11.80 0.22
CA PRO A 350 28.64 -11.28 -0.58
C PRO A 350 27.82 -10.21 0.12
N THR A 351 27.55 -10.37 1.42
CA THR A 351 26.69 -9.46 2.18
C THR A 351 27.41 -8.13 2.39
N ALA A 352 28.71 -8.15 2.74
CA ALA A 352 29.51 -6.93 2.80
C ALA A 352 29.58 -6.18 1.45
N PHE A 353 29.65 -6.91 0.33
CA PHE A 353 29.59 -6.29 -1.00
C PHE A 353 28.23 -5.63 -1.26
N ALA A 354 27.12 -6.32 -1.00
CA ALA A 354 25.78 -5.76 -1.17
C ALA A 354 25.58 -4.49 -0.32
N ILE A 355 26.02 -4.50 0.95
CA ILE A 355 25.97 -3.33 1.83
C ILE A 355 26.74 -2.15 1.23
N ASP A 356 27.96 -2.36 0.77
CA ASP A 356 28.77 -1.28 0.18
C ASP A 356 28.11 -0.70 -1.07
N VAL A 357 27.57 -1.56 -1.95
CA VAL A 357 26.88 -1.11 -3.17
C VAL A 357 25.56 -0.40 -2.88
N PHE A 358 24.73 -0.90 -1.96
CA PHE A 358 23.46 -0.24 -1.63
C PHE A 358 23.67 1.10 -0.93
N CYS A 359 24.70 1.23 -0.09
CA CYS A 359 24.98 2.46 0.64
C CYS A 359 25.76 3.49 -0.19
N ASN A 360 26.70 3.07 -1.03
CA ASN A 360 27.64 3.96 -1.71
C ASN A 360 27.51 3.95 -3.23
N GLY A 361 26.67 3.08 -3.80
CA GLY A 361 26.45 2.98 -5.24
C GLY A 361 27.75 2.67 -6.00
N SER A 362 28.10 3.54 -6.95
CA SER A 362 29.33 3.43 -7.74
C SER A 362 30.58 3.94 -7.01
N ASN A 363 30.49 4.38 -5.75
CA ASN A 363 31.62 4.85 -4.94
C ASN A 363 32.02 3.81 -3.88
N ILE A 364 32.19 2.55 -4.29
CA ILE A 364 32.56 1.43 -3.41
C ILE A 364 33.92 1.71 -2.75
N ALA A 365 34.07 1.37 -1.47
CA ALA A 365 35.17 1.84 -0.63
C ALA A 365 36.56 1.25 -1.00
N ASP A 366 36.62 -0.02 -1.45
CA ASP A 366 37.89 -0.68 -1.80
C ASP A 366 37.77 -1.61 -3.02
N TYR A 367 38.11 -1.08 -4.19
CA TYR A 367 38.07 -1.81 -5.46
C TYR A 367 39.14 -2.89 -5.61
N SER A 368 40.21 -2.85 -4.80
CA SER A 368 41.32 -3.79 -4.94
C SER A 368 40.87 -5.24 -4.68
N LYS A 369 39.86 -5.41 -3.83
CA LYS A 369 39.24 -6.68 -3.45
C LYS A 369 38.50 -7.39 -4.59
N TYR A 370 38.07 -6.64 -5.61
CA TYR A 370 37.31 -7.16 -6.76
C TYR A 370 38.18 -7.34 -8.02
N ARG A 371 39.50 -7.20 -7.92
CA ARG A 371 40.42 -7.44 -9.04
C ARG A 371 40.27 -8.87 -9.55
N GLY A 372 40.01 -9.02 -10.85
CA GLY A 372 39.77 -10.33 -11.48
C GLY A 372 38.29 -10.73 -11.57
N SER A 373 37.37 -9.99 -10.95
CA SER A 373 35.92 -10.14 -11.15
C SER A 373 35.39 -9.25 -12.29
N ARG A 374 34.16 -9.50 -12.75
CA ARG A 374 33.49 -8.63 -13.73
C ARG A 374 33.11 -7.25 -13.17
N ILE A 375 33.04 -7.06 -11.85
CA ILE A 375 32.69 -5.79 -11.19
C ILE A 375 33.65 -4.68 -11.63
N SER A 376 34.96 -4.96 -11.64
CA SER A 376 35.98 -3.98 -12.07
C SER A 376 35.76 -3.47 -13.50
N GLY A 377 35.18 -4.30 -14.38
CA GLY A 377 34.88 -3.97 -15.77
C GLY A 377 33.53 -3.27 -15.98
N MET A 378 32.74 -3.08 -14.92
CA MET A 378 31.41 -2.44 -14.91
C MET A 378 31.47 -0.97 -14.53
N LEU A 379 32.63 -0.42 -14.21
CA LEU A 379 32.78 0.99 -13.85
C LEU A 379 33.54 1.76 -14.92
N GLU A 380 33.22 3.05 -15.01
CA GLU A 380 33.97 4.06 -15.73
C GLU A 380 34.18 5.29 -14.84
N MET A 381 35.32 5.95 -15.04
CA MET A 381 35.56 7.28 -14.50
C MET A 381 35.06 8.29 -15.51
N LYS A 382 34.12 9.14 -15.09
CA LYS A 382 33.61 10.24 -15.89
C LYS A 382 33.46 11.47 -15.02
N ASP A 383 34.07 12.58 -15.45
CA ASP A 383 34.07 13.86 -14.73
C ASP A 383 34.62 13.78 -13.29
N GLY A 384 35.60 12.89 -13.05
CA GLY A 384 36.21 12.70 -11.73
C GLY A 384 35.36 11.87 -10.75
N LEU A 385 34.24 11.31 -11.20
CA LEU A 385 33.36 10.45 -10.41
C LEU A 385 33.31 9.04 -11.01
N ASN A 386 33.23 8.03 -10.14
CA ASN A 386 32.96 6.66 -10.57
C ASN A 386 31.50 6.52 -10.96
N LYS A 387 31.23 5.93 -12.13
CA LYS A 387 29.88 5.63 -12.62
C LYS A 387 29.80 4.19 -13.11
N TRP A 388 28.62 3.61 -12.98
CA TRP A 388 28.31 2.32 -13.57
C TRP A 388 28.20 2.43 -15.10
N LYS A 389 28.79 1.47 -15.82
CA LYS A 389 28.69 1.34 -17.27
C LYS A 389 27.32 0.77 -17.62
N GLU A 390 26.46 1.62 -18.19
CA GLU A 390 25.07 1.31 -18.55
C GLU A 390 24.88 -0.07 -19.20
N LYS A 391 25.77 -0.47 -20.12
CA LYS A 391 25.65 -1.74 -20.88
C LYS A 391 25.98 -3.01 -20.09
N LYS A 392 26.34 -2.93 -18.81
CA LYS A 392 26.79 -4.08 -18.00
C LYS A 392 26.11 -4.17 -16.63
N CYS A 393 25.11 -3.34 -16.35
CA CYS A 393 24.47 -3.27 -15.04
C CYS A 393 23.40 -4.33 -14.83
N ASP A 394 22.83 -4.91 -15.89
CA ASP A 394 21.73 -5.88 -15.78
C ASP A 394 22.09 -7.07 -14.89
N LEU A 395 23.31 -7.59 -15.04
CA LEU A 395 23.83 -8.69 -14.21
C LEU A 395 24.00 -8.29 -12.74
N LEU A 396 24.43 -7.05 -12.49
CA LEU A 396 24.58 -6.53 -11.12
C LEU A 396 23.21 -6.32 -10.47
N ALA A 397 22.24 -5.80 -11.21
CA ALA A 397 20.87 -5.62 -10.75
C ALA A 397 20.21 -6.97 -10.43
N GLU A 398 20.38 -7.98 -11.29
CA GLU A 398 19.89 -9.35 -11.07
C GLU A 398 20.54 -10.00 -9.84
N TYR A 399 21.84 -9.80 -9.65
CA TYR A 399 22.55 -10.30 -8.47
C TYR A 399 22.07 -9.62 -7.17
N LEU A 400 21.88 -8.30 -7.18
CA LEU A 400 21.52 -7.53 -6.00
C LEU A 400 20.04 -7.70 -5.61
N SER A 401 19.13 -7.91 -6.57
CA SER A 401 17.73 -8.16 -6.23
C SER A 401 17.49 -9.52 -5.60
N SER A 402 18.48 -10.42 -5.64
CA SER A 402 18.35 -11.79 -5.14
C SER A 402 17.19 -12.55 -5.79
N ASP A 403 16.79 -12.13 -6.98
CA ASP A 403 15.67 -12.70 -7.69
C ASP A 403 16.05 -14.06 -8.26
N GLU A 404 15.27 -15.10 -7.92
CA GLU A 404 15.30 -16.33 -8.69
C GLU A 404 14.73 -16.07 -10.09
N LYS A 405 15.14 -16.89 -11.08
CA LYS A 405 14.64 -16.77 -12.46
C LYS A 405 13.10 -16.81 -12.47
N GLY A 406 12.48 -15.69 -12.82
CA GLY A 406 11.02 -15.55 -12.86
C GLY A 406 10.45 -14.56 -11.86
N ASN A 407 11.27 -13.99 -10.97
CA ASN A 407 10.85 -12.90 -10.11
C ASN A 407 11.00 -11.56 -10.84
N PHE A 408 9.88 -10.85 -11.05
CA PHE A 408 9.79 -9.66 -11.91
C PHE A 408 9.94 -8.35 -11.12
N SER A 409 10.68 -8.34 -10.01
CA SER A 409 10.71 -7.20 -9.06
C SER A 409 11.20 -5.90 -9.73
N HIS A 410 12.25 -5.97 -10.54
CA HIS A 410 12.76 -4.85 -11.35
C HIS A 410 11.75 -4.38 -12.39
N GLU A 411 11.03 -5.31 -13.01
CA GLU A 411 10.00 -5.00 -13.98
C GLU A 411 8.79 -4.32 -13.34
N MET A 412 8.38 -4.77 -12.17
CA MET A 412 7.33 -4.15 -11.37
C MET A 412 7.74 -2.74 -10.91
N LEU A 413 8.97 -2.58 -10.40
CA LEU A 413 9.49 -1.26 -10.02
C LEU A 413 9.59 -0.32 -11.24
N SER A 414 10.06 -0.83 -12.38
CA SER A 414 10.13 -0.09 -13.65
C SER A 414 8.74 0.35 -14.14
N ALA A 415 7.74 -0.54 -14.04
CA ALA A 415 6.36 -0.21 -14.33
C ALA A 415 5.84 0.88 -13.37
N LEU A 416 6.06 0.76 -12.05
CA LEU A 416 5.68 1.79 -11.08
C LEU A 416 6.34 3.15 -11.35
N MET A 417 7.57 3.15 -11.87
CA MET A 417 8.28 4.37 -12.22
C MET A 417 7.74 5.03 -13.48
N SER A 418 7.34 4.26 -14.49
CA SER A 418 7.04 4.76 -15.84
C SER A 418 5.56 4.77 -16.23
N GLN A 419 4.74 3.90 -15.64
CA GLN A 419 3.31 3.75 -15.89
C GLN A 419 2.50 4.53 -14.86
N ARG A 420 1.41 5.15 -15.33
CA ARG A 420 0.36 5.73 -14.50
C ARG A 420 -0.55 4.61 -14.01
N ILE A 421 -0.68 4.49 -12.70
CA ILE A 421 -1.65 3.58 -12.08
C ILE A 421 -3.06 4.12 -12.36
N ALA A 422 -3.92 3.24 -12.85
CA ALA A 422 -5.28 3.59 -13.19
C ALA A 422 -6.23 2.88 -12.22
N TYR A 423 -6.67 3.60 -11.18
CA TYR A 423 -7.68 3.08 -10.25
C TYR A 423 -9.00 2.81 -10.98
N GLU A 424 -9.74 1.78 -10.53
CA GLU A 424 -10.96 1.26 -11.17
C GLU A 424 -12.04 2.34 -11.35
N ASN A 425 -12.90 2.16 -12.35
CA ASN A 425 -13.97 3.08 -12.77
C ASN A 425 -13.54 4.47 -13.27
N SER A 426 -12.24 4.73 -13.48
CA SER A 426 -11.79 5.97 -14.13
C SER A 426 -12.06 5.98 -15.64
N ARG A 427 -12.72 7.03 -16.13
CA ARG A 427 -12.94 7.29 -17.57
C ARG A 427 -11.60 7.25 -18.32
N LYS A 428 -11.39 6.30 -19.23
CA LYS A 428 -10.17 6.16 -20.04
C LYS A 428 -10.26 7.07 -21.28
N SER A 429 -9.66 8.25 -21.21
CA SER A 429 -9.58 9.18 -22.35
C SER A 429 -8.34 8.91 -23.20
N LEU A 430 -8.47 8.94 -24.53
CA LEU A 430 -7.34 8.84 -25.45
C LEU A 430 -6.54 10.15 -25.46
N ARG A 431 -5.26 10.08 -25.06
CA ARG A 431 -4.35 11.24 -24.94
C ARG A 431 -2.89 10.80 -24.93
N LEU A 432 -1.98 11.76 -24.87
CA LEU A 432 -0.52 11.54 -24.74
C LEU A 432 -0.20 10.43 -23.72
N GLY A 433 0.60 9.45 -24.12
CA GLY A 433 1.08 8.39 -23.24
C GLY A 433 0.19 7.15 -23.15
N VAL A 434 -1.02 7.18 -23.71
CA VAL A 434 -1.90 6.00 -23.77
C VAL A 434 -1.32 4.96 -24.72
N ILE A 435 -1.22 3.71 -24.26
CA ILE A 435 -0.82 2.56 -25.05
C ILE A 435 -2.05 1.75 -25.43
N LEU A 436 -2.23 1.54 -26.73
CA LEU A 436 -3.33 0.75 -27.29
C LEU A 436 -2.81 -0.56 -27.87
N ARG A 437 -3.61 -1.62 -27.77
CA ARG A 437 -3.43 -2.91 -28.43
C ARG A 437 -4.41 -3.05 -29.57
N ILE A 438 -3.88 -3.42 -30.73
CA ILE A 438 -4.67 -3.78 -31.91
C ILE A 438 -4.70 -5.30 -32.06
N LYS A 439 -5.90 -5.89 -32.03
CA LYS A 439 -6.16 -7.31 -32.31
C LYS A 439 -6.54 -7.52 -33.79
N ILE A 440 -5.64 -7.26 -34.74
CA ILE A 440 -5.90 -7.52 -36.18
C ILE A 440 -5.38 -8.91 -36.64
N THR A 441 -4.38 -9.48 -35.98
CA THR A 441 -3.73 -10.75 -36.41
C THR A 441 -3.38 -11.64 -35.21
N GLU A 442 -2.88 -12.85 -35.47
CA GLU A 442 -2.34 -13.77 -34.44
C GLU A 442 -1.25 -13.15 -33.54
N LYS A 443 -0.63 -12.04 -33.96
CA LYS A 443 0.34 -11.28 -33.15
C LYS A 443 -0.19 -9.88 -32.85
N PRO A 444 -0.47 -9.55 -31.58
CA PRO A 444 -0.95 -8.22 -31.22
C PRO A 444 0.09 -7.15 -31.58
N ARG A 445 -0.38 -6.00 -32.06
CA ARG A 445 0.46 -4.81 -32.25
C ARG A 445 0.11 -3.78 -31.19
N TYR A 446 1.13 -3.14 -30.65
CA TYR A 446 0.98 -2.08 -29.66
C TYR A 446 1.30 -0.73 -30.29
N MET A 447 0.66 0.33 -29.81
CA MET A 447 0.93 1.69 -30.25
C MET A 447 0.88 2.67 -29.08
N LEU A 448 1.79 3.63 -29.08
CA LEU A 448 1.85 4.72 -28.11
C LEU A 448 1.26 5.98 -28.72
N CYS A 449 0.27 6.58 -28.05
CA CYS A 449 -0.31 7.86 -28.43
C CYS A 449 0.68 9.01 -28.16
N LEU A 450 0.97 9.78 -29.20
CA LEU A 450 1.88 10.94 -29.15
C LEU A 450 1.13 12.28 -29.21
N GLN A 451 -0.21 12.25 -29.26
CA GLN A 451 -1.04 13.46 -29.36
C GLN A 451 -0.91 14.31 -28.10
N PRO A 452 -0.56 15.61 -28.19
CA PRO A 452 -0.56 16.50 -27.04
C PRO A 452 -1.92 16.53 -26.31
N VAL A 453 -1.88 16.70 -24.99
CA VAL A 453 -3.10 16.67 -24.15
C VAL A 453 -4.09 17.77 -24.55
N CYS A 454 -3.60 18.97 -24.88
CA CYS A 454 -4.43 20.10 -25.32
C CYS A 454 -5.20 19.81 -26.62
N ASP A 455 -4.64 18.98 -27.49
CA ASP A 455 -5.25 18.61 -28.76
C ASP A 455 -6.21 17.41 -28.61
N SER A 456 -6.22 16.78 -27.43
CA SER A 456 -7.05 15.63 -27.10
C SER A 456 -8.39 16.02 -26.44
N VAL A 457 -8.64 17.32 -26.20
CA VAL A 457 -9.85 17.84 -25.51
C VAL A 457 -10.76 18.70 -26.40
N ARG A 458 -10.43 18.82 -27.70
CA ARG A 458 -11.21 19.55 -28.71
C ARG A 458 -11.47 18.69 -29.95
N VAL A 459 -11.70 17.40 -29.71
CA VAL A 459 -12.01 16.44 -30.76
C VAL A 459 -13.40 16.71 -31.30
N ASN A 460 -13.51 16.85 -32.63
CA ASN A 460 -14.78 17.15 -33.28
C ASN A 460 -15.44 15.87 -33.83
N GLU A 461 -16.72 15.99 -34.20
CA GLU A 461 -17.48 14.87 -34.78
C GLU A 461 -17.03 14.49 -36.19
N LYS A 462 -16.31 15.38 -36.89
CA LYS A 462 -15.79 15.15 -38.26
C LYS A 462 -14.54 14.28 -38.28
N GLY A 463 -13.98 13.95 -37.11
CA GLY A 463 -12.75 13.21 -36.96
C GLY A 463 -11.53 14.11 -36.77
N THR A 464 -10.78 13.83 -35.71
CA THR A 464 -9.47 14.42 -35.43
C THR A 464 -8.39 13.35 -35.64
N PRO A 465 -7.32 13.63 -36.38
CA PRO A 465 -6.21 12.68 -36.52
C PRO A 465 -5.44 12.59 -35.21
N PHE A 466 -5.29 11.37 -34.69
CA PHE A 466 -4.39 11.06 -33.59
C PHE A 466 -3.12 10.42 -34.14
N ILE A 467 -1.96 10.89 -33.65
CA ILE A 467 -0.65 10.38 -34.05
C ILE A 467 -0.18 9.35 -33.03
N PHE A 468 0.27 8.20 -33.53
CA PHE A 468 0.80 7.10 -32.74
C PHE A 468 2.16 6.64 -33.27
N CYS A 469 2.97 6.07 -32.37
CA CYS A 469 4.14 5.28 -32.73
C CYS A 469 3.90 3.81 -32.42
N LEU A 470 4.10 2.94 -33.41
CA LEU A 470 4.05 1.49 -33.22
C LEU A 470 5.18 1.00 -32.29
N LEU A 471 4.85 0.04 -31.43
CA LEU A 471 5.74 -0.60 -30.48
C LEU A 471 5.90 -2.08 -30.84
N ASP A 472 7.13 -2.58 -30.76
CA ASP A 472 7.42 -4.01 -30.96
C ASP A 472 7.39 -4.77 -29.63
N VAL A 473 6.96 -6.03 -29.65
CA VAL A 473 7.20 -6.98 -28.55
C VAL A 473 8.56 -7.64 -28.77
N PRO A 474 9.50 -7.56 -27.81
CA PRO A 474 10.82 -8.16 -27.94
C PRO A 474 10.74 -9.69 -27.90
N ASN A 475 11.65 -10.37 -28.60
CA ASN A 475 11.89 -11.80 -28.37
C ASN A 475 12.51 -11.99 -26.96
N ASN A 476 12.33 -13.17 -26.36
CA ASN A 476 12.92 -13.48 -25.05
C ASN A 476 14.42 -13.16 -25.00
N GLY A 477 14.83 -12.39 -23.99
CA GLY A 477 16.21 -11.95 -23.77
C GLY A 477 16.69 -10.77 -24.62
N SER A 478 15.83 -10.16 -25.45
CA SER A 478 16.19 -8.96 -26.22
C SER A 478 15.88 -7.66 -25.47
N ILE A 479 16.59 -6.58 -25.86
CA ILE A 479 16.51 -5.25 -25.24
C ILE A 479 15.10 -4.69 -25.38
N PHE A 480 14.59 -4.10 -24.30
CA PHE A 480 13.33 -3.40 -24.26
C PHE A 480 13.50 -1.98 -23.72
N THR A 481 12.49 -1.14 -23.92
CA THR A 481 12.53 0.29 -23.55
C THR A 481 11.49 0.66 -22.50
N HIS A 482 10.41 -0.11 -22.45
CA HIS A 482 9.28 0.10 -21.56
C HIS A 482 8.82 -1.26 -21.04
N THR A 483 8.38 -1.27 -19.79
CA THR A 483 7.69 -2.38 -19.17
C THR A 483 6.38 -1.83 -18.66
N VAL A 484 5.26 -2.45 -19.06
CA VAL A 484 3.93 -2.03 -18.63
C VAL A 484 3.15 -3.25 -18.14
N LYS A 485 2.26 -3.03 -17.18
CA LYS A 485 1.28 -4.02 -16.76
C LYS A 485 -0.06 -3.77 -17.45
N ASP A 486 -0.67 -4.82 -17.95
CA ASP A 486 -2.06 -4.75 -18.44
C ASP A 486 -3.07 -4.86 -17.28
N SER A 487 -4.36 -4.87 -17.62
CA SER A 487 -5.45 -4.98 -16.64
C SER A 487 -5.47 -6.32 -15.89
N SER A 488 -4.72 -7.33 -16.34
CA SER A 488 -4.57 -8.63 -15.66
C SER A 488 -3.34 -8.69 -14.76
N ASP A 489 -2.68 -7.54 -14.53
CA ASP A 489 -1.38 -7.41 -13.85
C ASP A 489 -0.22 -8.14 -14.58
N SER A 490 -0.46 -8.61 -15.82
CA SER A 490 0.56 -9.27 -16.62
C SER A 490 1.55 -8.26 -17.17
N THR A 491 2.85 -8.58 -17.03
CA THR A 491 3.92 -7.70 -17.47
C THR A 491 4.20 -7.87 -18.96
N ILE A 492 4.15 -6.76 -19.69
CA ILE A 492 4.41 -6.66 -21.13
C ILE A 492 5.65 -5.79 -21.36
N ARG A 493 6.66 -6.39 -21.99
CA ARG A 493 7.86 -5.68 -22.44
C ARG A 493 7.62 -5.09 -23.82
N LEU A 494 8.00 -3.82 -24.01
CA LEU A 494 7.77 -3.08 -25.25
C LEU A 494 9.03 -2.35 -25.73
N VAL A 495 9.22 -2.32 -27.05
CA VAL A 495 10.31 -1.61 -27.71
C VAL A 495 9.75 -0.41 -28.47
N TYR A 496 10.05 0.78 -27.95
CA TYR A 496 9.82 2.05 -28.60
C TYR A 496 11.00 2.37 -29.53
N LYS A 497 10.68 2.68 -30.79
CA LYS A 497 11.66 3.13 -31.77
C LYS A 497 11.07 4.32 -32.50
N ALA A 498 11.59 5.51 -32.22
CA ALA A 498 11.23 6.74 -32.91
C ALA A 498 11.66 6.65 -34.38
N LYS A 499 10.79 6.13 -35.24
CA LYS A 499 11.01 6.01 -36.69
C LYS A 499 9.75 6.44 -37.42
N VAL A 500 9.93 7.20 -38.50
CA VAL A 500 8.81 7.61 -39.36
C VAL A 500 8.04 6.42 -39.90
N THR A 501 8.71 5.29 -40.19
CA THR A 501 8.06 4.03 -40.62
C THR A 501 7.15 3.41 -39.57
N ASN A 502 7.30 3.80 -38.30
CA ASN A 502 6.49 3.35 -37.19
C ASN A 502 5.36 4.35 -36.88
N CYS A 503 5.23 5.43 -37.65
CA CYS A 503 4.11 6.36 -37.52
C CYS A 503 2.81 5.67 -37.94
N TYR A 504 1.79 5.76 -37.09
CA TYR A 504 0.43 5.34 -37.39
C TYR A 504 -0.51 6.49 -37.09
N ILE A 505 -1.43 6.78 -38.01
CA ILE A 505 -2.44 7.83 -37.85
C ILE A 505 -3.81 7.18 -37.98
N SER A 506 -4.70 7.48 -37.06
CA SER A 506 -6.12 7.11 -37.13
C SER A 506 -6.98 8.29 -36.71
N LEU A 507 -8.18 8.39 -37.29
CA LEU A 507 -9.12 9.47 -37.01
C LEU A 507 -10.11 9.03 -35.94
N PHE A 508 -10.19 9.79 -34.86
CA PHE A 508 -11.17 9.57 -33.80
C PHE A 508 -12.14 10.74 -33.73
N SER A 509 -13.40 10.45 -33.42
CA SER A 509 -14.46 11.45 -33.27
C SER A 509 -15.01 11.46 -31.84
N SER A 510 -15.59 12.58 -31.42
CA SER A 510 -16.27 12.69 -30.13
C SER A 510 -17.35 13.77 -30.18
N ASN A 511 -18.46 13.49 -29.49
CA ASN A 511 -19.54 14.45 -29.26
C ASN A 511 -19.32 15.28 -27.98
N THR A 512 -18.32 14.91 -27.17
CA THR A 512 -18.02 15.54 -25.87
C THR A 512 -16.69 16.30 -25.89
N GLY A 513 -16.02 16.40 -27.04
CA GLY A 513 -14.69 16.99 -27.17
C GLY A 513 -13.54 16.04 -26.81
N VAL A 514 -13.81 14.92 -26.13
CA VAL A 514 -12.81 13.94 -25.68
C VAL A 514 -13.15 12.54 -26.16
N VAL A 515 -12.17 11.81 -26.70
CA VAL A 515 -12.33 10.41 -27.12
C VAL A 515 -12.19 9.51 -25.90
N CYS A 516 -13.17 8.65 -25.64
CA CYS A 516 -13.19 7.79 -24.44
C CYS A 516 -13.50 6.35 -24.81
N ALA A 517 -12.89 5.43 -24.08
CA ALA A 517 -13.16 4.01 -24.24
C ALA A 517 -14.50 3.63 -23.62
N SER A 518 -15.16 2.65 -24.22
CA SER A 518 -16.29 1.92 -23.64
C SER A 518 -15.81 0.59 -23.07
N GLU A 519 -16.26 0.23 -21.88
CA GLU A 519 -16.03 -1.10 -21.32
C GLU A 519 -16.84 -2.15 -22.08
N ASN A 520 -16.23 -3.29 -22.40
CA ASN A 520 -16.92 -4.45 -22.95
C ASN A 520 -17.37 -5.40 -21.83
N GLY A 521 -18.17 -6.42 -22.16
CA GLY A 521 -18.65 -7.41 -21.17
C GLY A 521 -17.56 -8.28 -20.54
N GLU A 522 -16.28 -8.09 -20.90
CA GLU A 522 -15.09 -8.78 -20.37
C GLU A 522 -14.21 -7.86 -19.52
N GLY A 523 -14.66 -6.63 -19.20
CA GLY A 523 -13.90 -5.65 -18.41
C GLY A 523 -12.76 -4.95 -19.19
N GLN A 524 -12.68 -5.12 -20.52
CA GLN A 524 -11.70 -4.45 -21.36
C GLN A 524 -12.24 -3.09 -21.83
N PHE A 525 -11.39 -2.07 -21.83
CA PHE A 525 -11.73 -0.74 -22.32
C PHE A 525 -11.37 -0.59 -23.80
N ILE A 526 -12.36 -0.41 -24.66
CA ILE A 526 -12.21 -0.36 -26.11
C ILE A 526 -12.50 1.05 -26.65
N PHE A 527 -11.58 1.58 -27.46
CA PHE A 527 -11.78 2.75 -28.30
C PHE A 527 -12.20 2.33 -29.71
N LYS A 528 -13.00 3.16 -30.38
CA LYS A 528 -13.37 3.01 -31.78
C LYS A 528 -12.96 4.24 -32.56
N ASP A 529 -12.33 4.04 -33.71
CA ASP A 529 -12.05 5.12 -34.65
C ASP A 529 -13.25 5.39 -35.58
N THR A 530 -13.12 6.36 -36.49
CA THR A 530 -14.20 6.72 -37.43
C THR A 530 -14.52 5.63 -38.46
N GLU A 531 -13.70 4.57 -38.54
CA GLU A 531 -13.90 3.40 -39.40
C GLU A 531 -14.39 2.18 -38.60
N ASP A 532 -14.88 2.38 -37.37
CA ASP A 532 -15.34 1.34 -36.44
C ASP A 532 -14.26 0.31 -36.06
N LYS A 533 -12.98 0.63 -36.26
CA LYS A 533 -11.89 -0.25 -35.86
C LYS A 533 -11.65 -0.14 -34.36
N GLU A 534 -11.51 -1.30 -33.71
CA GLU A 534 -11.39 -1.42 -32.26
C GLU A 534 -9.93 -1.40 -31.79
N TYR A 535 -9.68 -0.64 -30.72
CA TYR A 535 -8.39 -0.50 -30.08
C TYR A 535 -8.56 -0.68 -28.58
N GLU A 536 -7.89 -1.67 -28.01
CA GLU A 536 -7.97 -1.96 -26.59
C GLU A 536 -6.98 -1.09 -25.81
N TRP A 537 -7.44 -0.48 -24.72
CA TRP A 537 -6.57 0.22 -23.78
C TRP A 537 -5.72 -0.78 -22.99
N VAL A 538 -4.41 -0.57 -22.96
CA VAL A 538 -3.47 -1.45 -22.22
C VAL A 538 -2.92 -0.76 -20.98
N ALA A 539 -2.37 0.44 -21.16
CA ALA A 539 -1.70 1.19 -20.11
C ALA A 539 -1.64 2.67 -20.47
N GLU A 540 -1.26 3.52 -19.51
CA GLU A 540 -0.94 4.93 -19.74
C GLU A 540 0.42 5.22 -19.11
N LEU A 541 1.35 5.84 -19.84
CA LEU A 541 2.63 6.29 -19.29
C LEU A 541 2.43 7.55 -18.41
N LYS A 542 3.31 7.74 -17.43
CA LYS A 542 3.42 9.02 -16.72
C LYS A 542 3.80 10.13 -17.70
N ILE A 543 3.41 11.37 -17.37
CA ILE A 543 3.46 12.50 -18.30
C ILE A 543 4.88 12.78 -18.78
N GLU A 544 5.88 12.68 -17.90
CA GLU A 544 7.29 12.93 -18.21
C GLU A 544 7.84 11.88 -19.20
N HIS A 545 7.48 10.61 -19.01
CA HIS A 545 7.86 9.51 -19.89
C HIS A 545 7.18 9.65 -21.27
N ALA A 546 5.90 10.01 -21.29
CA ALA A 546 5.14 10.21 -22.51
C ALA A 546 5.66 11.43 -23.30
N GLN A 547 5.97 12.53 -22.62
CA GLN A 547 6.57 13.72 -23.23
C GLN A 547 7.94 13.43 -23.83
N ARG A 548 8.80 12.68 -23.12
CA ARG A 548 10.10 12.24 -23.64
C ARG A 548 9.94 11.43 -24.92
N ALA A 549 8.97 10.51 -24.97
CA ALA A 549 8.72 9.73 -26.17
C ALA A 549 8.26 10.63 -27.34
N ALA A 550 7.34 11.58 -27.10
CA ALA A 550 6.88 12.52 -28.11
C ALA A 550 8.01 13.45 -28.62
N GLU A 551 8.88 13.94 -27.73
CA GLU A 551 10.07 14.72 -28.11
C GLU A 551 10.99 13.89 -29.02
N GLU A 552 11.30 12.65 -28.65
CA GLU A 552 12.20 11.81 -29.41
C GLU A 552 11.66 11.55 -30.82
N PHE A 553 10.33 11.34 -30.94
CA PHE A 553 9.65 11.21 -32.23
C PHE A 553 9.71 12.51 -33.04
N GLY A 554 9.38 13.64 -32.39
CA GLY A 554 9.41 14.96 -32.99
C GLY A 554 10.78 15.31 -33.56
N ARG A 555 11.86 14.99 -32.84
CA ARG A 555 13.24 15.17 -33.29
C ARG A 555 13.56 14.37 -34.56
N ILE A 556 13.00 13.17 -34.71
CA ILE A 556 13.17 12.35 -35.91
C ILE A 556 12.39 12.91 -37.09
N LEU A 557 11.22 13.51 -36.86
CA LEU A 557 10.44 14.19 -37.89
C LEU A 557 11.07 15.51 -38.33
N SER A 558 11.64 16.27 -37.40
CA SER A 558 12.21 17.60 -37.66
C SER A 558 13.66 17.57 -38.13
N ARG A 559 14.29 16.39 -38.19
CA ARG A 559 15.70 16.26 -38.59
C ARG A 559 15.91 16.83 -40.00
N VAL A 560 16.95 17.62 -40.17
CA VAL A 560 17.33 18.16 -41.48
C VAL A 560 17.92 17.04 -42.33
N GLY A 561 17.34 16.79 -43.50
CA GLY A 561 17.87 15.83 -44.46
C GLY A 561 19.12 16.37 -45.16
N LEU A 562 20.30 16.12 -44.59
CA LEU A 562 21.60 16.45 -45.19
C LEU A 562 22.29 15.18 -45.70
N ASN A 563 22.71 15.19 -46.96
CA ASN A 563 23.67 14.20 -47.48
C ASN A 563 25.08 14.79 -47.38
N GLU A 564 25.67 14.68 -46.20
CA GLU A 564 27.07 15.07 -45.98
C GLU A 564 28.02 14.07 -46.63
N SER A 565 29.26 14.50 -46.90
CA SER A 565 30.28 13.55 -47.37
C SER A 565 30.56 12.51 -46.27
N GLU A 566 30.68 11.24 -46.66
CA GLU A 566 30.89 10.14 -45.71
C GLU A 566 32.18 10.35 -44.88
N TRP A 567 33.18 11.01 -45.46
CA TRP A 567 34.41 11.40 -44.77
C TRP A 567 34.14 12.39 -43.62
N LEU A 568 33.32 13.43 -43.83
CA LEU A 568 32.91 14.36 -42.77
C LEU A 568 32.05 13.64 -41.72
N ARG A 569 31.12 12.79 -42.15
CA ARG A 569 30.26 12.01 -41.24
C ARG A 569 31.06 11.16 -40.26
N LEU A 570 32.10 10.48 -40.75
CA LEU A 570 33.00 9.66 -39.93
C LEU A 570 33.85 10.50 -38.97
N LYS A 571 34.30 11.69 -39.39
CA LYS A 571 35.06 12.61 -38.54
C LYS A 571 34.20 13.22 -37.43
N THR A 572 32.98 13.65 -37.73
CA THR A 572 32.04 14.19 -36.73
C THR A 572 31.63 13.12 -35.71
N LYS A 573 31.46 11.87 -36.14
CA LYS A 573 31.14 10.75 -35.23
C LYS A 573 32.28 10.44 -34.24
N GLN A 574 33.54 10.67 -34.62
CA GLN A 574 34.67 10.57 -33.69
C GLN A 574 34.66 11.72 -32.66
N LEU A 575 34.24 12.92 -33.07
CA LEU A 575 34.16 14.08 -32.19
C LEU A 575 33.05 13.94 -31.13
N ASN A 576 31.87 13.42 -31.51
CA ASN A 576 30.74 13.23 -30.58
C ASN A 576 30.92 12.05 -29.59
N ASN A 577 31.95 11.22 -29.80
CA ASN A 577 32.30 10.10 -28.93
C ASN A 577 33.50 10.39 -28.03
N GLN A 578 34.12 11.58 -28.15
CA GLN A 578 35.03 12.15 -27.15
C GLN A 578 34.21 12.97 -26.16
#